data_AF-A0A8X6UZP9-F1
#
_entry.id   AF-A0A8X6UZP9-F1
#
_cell.length_a   1.000
_cell.length_b   1.000
_cell.length_c   1.000
_cell.angle_alpha   90.00
_cell.angle_beta   90.00
_cell.angle_gamma   90.00
#
_symmetry.space_group_name_H-M   'P 1'
#
loop_
_entity.id
_entity.type
_entity.pdbx_description
1 polymer ?
#
loop_
_entity_poly.entity_id
_entity_poly.type
_entity_poly.pdbx_seq_one_letter_code
_entity_poly.pdbx_strand_id
1 'polypeptide(L)'
;MEEDPPPSYEESEAATAIRGFSSGRPRGTTPADDRYIVLQARRNRRQTAGEIARHTTQATGRPISCFTVARRLHGGGLFARRPVRCVPLTPAHQRRRSLVLGTSELERQ
;
A
#
# COMPACT_ATOMS: atom_id res chain seq x y z
N MET A 1 65.06 10.12 -21.99
CA MET A 1 63.68 10.19 -21.48
C MET A 1 63.24 8.77 -21.31
N GLU A 2 63.55 8.19 -20.16
CA GLU A 2 63.15 6.83 -19.81
C GLU A 2 62.15 7.04 -18.69
N GLU A 3 60.87 7.15 -19.07
CA GLU A 3 59.81 7.25 -18.09
C GLU A 3 59.65 5.88 -17.44
N ASP A 4 59.88 5.81 -16.13
CA ASP A 4 59.43 4.69 -15.31
C ASP A 4 57.92 4.48 -15.52
N PRO A 5 57.46 3.25 -15.77
CA PRO A 5 56.04 2.99 -15.84
C PRO A 5 55.39 3.28 -14.47
N PRO A 6 54.21 3.94 -14.44
CA PRO A 6 53.52 4.19 -13.19
C PRO A 6 53.20 2.88 -12.47
N PRO A 7 53.22 2.85 -11.13
CA PRO A 7 52.92 1.64 -10.38
C PRO A 7 51.53 1.13 -10.75
N SER A 8 51.47 -0.14 -11.13
CA SER A 8 50.24 -0.90 -11.30
C SER A 8 49.52 -0.91 -9.96
N TYR A 9 48.46 -0.12 -9.85
CA TYR A 9 47.54 -0.15 -8.71
C TYR A 9 46.84 -1.51 -8.70
N GLU A 10 47.39 -2.45 -7.94
CA GLU A 10 46.70 -3.68 -7.57
C GLU A 10 45.58 -3.36 -6.57
N GLU A 11 44.45 -4.02 -6.80
CA GLU A 11 43.44 -4.44 -5.82
C GLU A 11 42.73 -3.34 -5.02
N SER A 12 41.54 -2.97 -5.49
CA SER A 12 40.43 -2.72 -4.57
C SER A 12 39.30 -3.68 -4.91
N GLU A 13 39.35 -4.87 -4.30
CA GLU A 13 38.16 -5.70 -4.12
C GLU A 13 37.18 -4.89 -3.28
N ALA A 14 36.36 -4.08 -3.94
CA ALA A 14 35.20 -3.48 -3.34
C ALA A 14 34.23 -4.62 -3.03
N ALA A 15 34.46 -5.29 -1.91
CA ALA A 15 33.57 -6.29 -1.34
C ALA A 15 32.21 -5.62 -1.14
N THR A 16 31.36 -5.80 -2.15
CA THR A 16 30.03 -5.23 -2.18
C THR A 16 29.25 -6.02 -1.16
N ALA A 17 29.11 -5.47 0.05
CA ALA A 17 28.36 -6.10 1.12
C ALA A 17 26.90 -6.25 0.69
N ILE A 18 26.54 -7.42 0.15
CA ILE A 18 25.15 -7.79 -0.11
C ILE A 18 24.53 -8.05 1.26
N ARG A 19 23.82 -7.03 1.78
CA ARG A 19 23.04 -7.14 3.01
C ARG A 19 22.00 -8.24 2.84
N GLY A 20 22.29 -9.43 3.35
CA GLY A 20 21.37 -10.56 3.34
C GLY A 20 20.04 -10.16 3.97
N PHE A 21 18.95 -10.33 3.22
CA PHE A 21 17.60 -10.22 3.77
C PHE A 21 17.49 -11.23 4.91
N SER A 22 17.32 -10.75 6.14
CA SER A 22 16.98 -11.61 7.27
C SER A 22 15.75 -12.45 6.88
N SER A 23 15.91 -13.77 6.82
CA SER A 23 14.86 -14.72 6.50
C SER A 23 13.84 -14.78 7.64
N GLY A 24 12.94 -13.79 7.68
CA GLY A 24 11.78 -13.81 8.55
C GLY A 24 10.70 -14.76 8.02
N ARG A 25 9.67 -15.03 8.85
CA ARG A 25 8.48 -15.79 8.44
C ARG A 25 7.95 -15.24 7.11
N PRO A 26 7.69 -16.10 6.10
CA PRO A 26 7.15 -15.66 4.82
C PRO A 26 5.86 -14.87 5.05
N ARG A 27 5.83 -13.67 4.49
CA ARG A 27 4.68 -12.77 4.63
C ARG A 27 3.52 -13.35 3.82
N GLY A 28 2.33 -13.35 4.41
CA GLY A 28 1.12 -13.86 3.73
C GLY A 28 0.67 -13.02 2.52
N THR A 29 1.29 -11.86 2.27
CA THR A 29 1.06 -11.04 1.07
C THR A 29 2.38 -10.81 0.35
N THR A 30 2.32 -10.79 -0.98
CA THR A 30 3.47 -10.53 -1.84
C THR A 30 3.70 -9.02 -2.00
N PRO A 31 4.89 -8.57 -2.42
CA PRO A 31 5.12 -7.17 -2.77
C PRO A 31 4.20 -6.65 -3.89
N ALA A 32 3.69 -7.53 -4.76
CA ALA A 32 2.70 -7.17 -5.78
C ALA A 32 1.33 -6.89 -5.15
N ASP A 33 0.88 -7.74 -4.23
CA ASP A 33 -0.37 -7.53 -3.48
C ASP A 33 -0.30 -6.23 -2.67
N ASP A 34 0.83 -5.98 -1.99
CA ASP A 34 1.04 -4.78 -1.18
C ASP A 34 0.95 -3.51 -2.04
N ARG A 35 1.51 -3.52 -3.25
CA ARG A 35 1.38 -2.42 -4.21
C ARG A 35 -0.05 -2.23 -4.67
N TYR A 36 -0.77 -3.31 -4.98
CA TYR A 36 -2.18 -3.24 -5.39
C TYR A 36 -3.06 -2.66 -4.28
N ILE A 37 -2.86 -3.10 -3.03
CA ILE A 37 -3.57 -2.60 -1.85
C ILE A 37 -3.40 -1.08 -1.71
N VAL A 38 -2.15 -0.59 -1.79
CA VAL A 38 -1.84 0.85 -1.68
C VAL A 38 -2.44 1.63 -2.86
N LEU A 39 -2.38 1.07 -4.07
CA LEU A 39 -2.94 1.69 -5.27
C LEU A 39 -4.47 1.82 -5.18
N GLN A 40 -5.18 0.78 -4.74
CA GLN A 40 -6.64 0.82 -4.59
C GLN A 40 -7.07 1.86 -3.55
N ALA A 41 -6.40 1.90 -2.40
CA ALA A 41 -6.69 2.90 -1.36
C ALA A 41 -6.44 4.35 -1.84
N ARG A 42 -5.45 4.56 -2.72
CA ARG A 42 -5.19 5.88 -3.34
C ARG A 42 -6.24 6.24 -4.39
N ARG A 43 -6.62 5.29 -5.24
CA ARG A 43 -7.63 5.47 -6.30
C ARG A 43 -9.00 5.78 -5.71
N ASN A 44 -9.42 5.02 -4.70
CA ASN A 44 -10.73 5.14 -4.07
C ASN A 44 -10.57 5.39 -2.56
N ARG A 45 -10.37 6.65 -2.16
CA ARG A 45 -10.13 7.01 -0.73
C ARG A 45 -11.27 6.67 0.23
N ARG A 46 -12.43 6.27 -0.29
CA ARG A 46 -13.61 5.85 0.51
C ARG A 46 -13.71 4.34 0.69
N GLN A 47 -12.95 3.56 -0.08
CA GLN A 47 -12.96 2.11 0.07
C GLN A 47 -12.43 1.72 1.44
N THR A 48 -13.10 0.76 2.06
CA THR A 48 -12.71 0.22 3.36
C THR A 48 -11.63 -0.85 3.19
N ALA A 49 -10.88 -1.11 4.26
CA ALA A 49 -9.89 -2.19 4.26
C ALA A 49 -10.52 -3.58 3.99
N GLY A 50 -11.80 -3.78 4.37
CA GLY A 50 -12.54 -5.01 4.10
C GLY A 50 -12.90 -5.18 2.62
N GLU A 51 -13.32 -4.10 1.96
CA GLU A 51 -13.58 -4.12 0.51
C GLU A 51 -12.30 -4.41 -0.27
N ILE A 52 -11.19 -3.74 0.08
CA ILE A 52 -9.88 -3.97 -0.53
C ILE A 52 -9.44 -5.42 -0.30
N ALA A 53 -9.65 -5.97 0.90
CA ALA A 53 -9.34 -7.37 1.20
C ALA A 53 -10.12 -8.35 0.32
N ARG A 54 -11.42 -8.09 0.10
CA ARG A 54 -12.26 -8.91 -0.78
C ARG A 54 -11.75 -8.86 -2.23
N HIS A 55 -11.50 -7.68 -2.77
CA HIS A 55 -10.98 -7.52 -4.13
C HIS A 55 -9.62 -8.19 -4.31
N THR A 56 -8.72 -8.03 -3.34
CA THR A 56 -7.38 -8.64 -3.41
C THR A 56 -7.47 -10.17 -3.27
N THR A 57 -8.36 -10.68 -2.41
CA THR A 57 -8.59 -12.13 -2.27
C THR A 57 -9.15 -12.73 -3.56
N GLN A 58 -10.08 -12.04 -4.21
CA GLN A 58 -10.63 -12.45 -5.51
C GLN A 58 -9.57 -12.47 -6.61
N ALA A 59 -8.70 -11.46 -6.65
CA ALA A 59 -7.66 -11.35 -7.67
C ALA A 59 -6.51 -12.36 -7.48
N THR A 60 -6.06 -12.57 -6.24
CA THR A 60 -4.89 -13.40 -5.92
C THR A 60 -5.28 -14.85 -5.59
N GLY A 61 -6.56 -15.13 -5.34
CA GLY A 61 -7.06 -16.46 -4.92
C GLY A 61 -6.61 -16.87 -3.51
N ARG A 62 -6.02 -15.95 -2.75
CA ARG A 62 -5.49 -16.19 -1.41
C ARG A 62 -6.33 -15.40 -0.38
N PRO A 63 -6.76 -16.01 0.73
CA PRO A 63 -7.52 -15.29 1.74
C PRO A 63 -6.64 -14.25 2.43
N ILE A 64 -6.95 -12.97 2.21
CA ILE A 64 -6.29 -11.85 2.88
C ILE A 64 -7.27 -11.21 3.85
N SER A 65 -6.89 -11.12 5.12
CA SER A 65 -7.71 -10.49 6.15
C SER A 65 -7.71 -8.96 6.02
N CYS A 66 -8.79 -8.32 6.49
CA CYS A 66 -8.88 -6.86 6.59
C CYS A 66 -7.77 -6.25 7.48
N PHE A 67 -7.36 -6.94 8.55
CA PHE A 67 -6.28 -6.52 9.43
C PHE A 67 -4.91 -6.53 8.72
N THR A 68 -4.68 -7.54 7.87
CA THR A 68 -3.47 -7.58 7.03
C THR A 68 -3.43 -6.38 6.10
N VAL A 69 -4.54 -6.09 5.40
CA VAL A 69 -4.66 -4.90 4.53
C VAL A 69 -4.41 -3.61 5.30
N ALA A 70 -5.02 -3.44 6.48
CA ALA A 70 -4.80 -2.25 7.32
C ALA A 70 -3.33 -2.07 7.70
N ARG A 71 -2.63 -3.16 8.06
CA ARG A 71 -1.18 -3.12 8.35
C ARG A 71 -0.36 -2.70 7.13
N ARG A 72 -0.73 -3.14 5.92
CA ARG A 72 -0.06 -2.74 4.67
C ARG A 72 -0.31 -1.28 4.33
N LEU A 73 -1.54 -0.80 4.53
CA LEU A 73 -1.87 0.61 4.36
C LEU A 73 -1.08 1.50 5.33
N HIS A 74 -1.01 1.11 6.61
CA HIS A 74 -0.22 1.84 7.60
C HIS A 74 1.29 1.83 7.27
N GLY A 75 1.81 0.67 6.84
CA GLY A 75 3.20 0.56 6.37
C GLY A 75 3.50 1.45 5.15
N GLY A 76 2.48 1.73 4.32
CA GLY A 76 2.54 2.69 3.21
C GLY A 76 2.16 4.14 3.59
N GLY A 77 1.99 4.45 4.88
CA GLY A 77 1.64 5.78 5.38
C GLY A 77 0.18 6.21 5.11
N LEU A 78 -0.70 5.29 4.73
CA LEU A 78 -2.10 5.56 4.47
C LEU A 78 -2.92 5.30 5.73
N PHE A 79 -3.51 6.37 6.27
CA PHE A 79 -4.38 6.34 7.45
C PHE A 79 -5.77 6.86 7.12
N ALA A 80 -6.77 6.32 7.79
CA ALA A 80 -8.11 6.89 7.77
C ALA A 80 -8.08 8.28 8.42
N ARG A 81 -8.48 9.32 7.68
CA ARG A 81 -8.64 10.66 8.24
C ARG A 81 -9.98 10.73 8.97
N ARG A 82 -9.97 10.75 10.31
CA ARG A 82 -11.15 11.15 11.10
C ARG A 82 -11.16 12.67 11.21
N PRO A 83 -12.22 13.37 10.77
CA PRO A 83 -12.35 14.79 11.06
C PRO A 83 -12.42 14.99 12.58
N VAL A 84 -11.59 15.89 13.11
CA VAL A 84 -11.46 16.15 14.56
C VAL A 84 -12.77 16.67 15.16
N ARG A 85 -13.59 17.36 14.35
CA ARG A 85 -14.93 17.81 14.71
C ARG A 85 -15.90 17.49 13.58
N CYS A 86 -16.97 16.77 13.88
CA CYS A 86 -18.14 16.65 13.01
C CYS A 86 -19.17 17.67 13.48
N VAL A 87 -19.43 18.73 12.71
CA VAL A 87 -20.62 19.56 12.94
C VAL A 87 -21.83 18.72 12.53
N PRO A 88 -22.82 18.49 13.41
CA PRO A 88 -24.03 17.76 13.06
C PRO A 88 -24.69 18.42 11.86
N LEU A 89 -24.88 17.68 10.77
CA LEU A 89 -25.55 18.19 9.59
C LEU A 89 -27.06 18.27 9.87
N THR A 90 -27.68 19.41 9.54
CA THR A 90 -29.14 19.51 9.55
C THR A 90 -29.74 18.52 8.54
N PRO A 91 -30.97 18.03 8.75
CA PRO A 91 -31.61 17.07 7.84
C PRO A 91 -31.71 17.55 6.37
N ALA A 92 -31.78 18.87 6.14
CA ALA A 92 -31.73 19.45 4.80
C ALA A 92 -30.34 19.28 4.15
N HIS A 93 -29.26 19.51 4.90
CA HIS A 93 -27.89 19.32 4.42
C HIS A 93 -27.55 17.84 4.20
N GLN A 94 -28.09 16.94 5.02
CA GLN A 94 -27.92 15.50 4.82
C GLN A 94 -28.54 15.04 3.49
N ARG A 95 -29.78 15.43 3.22
CA ARG A 95 -30.48 15.10 1.95
C ARG A 95 -29.75 15.66 0.73
N ARG A 96 -29.29 16.92 0.80
CA ARG A 96 -28.50 17.51 -0.29
C ARG A 96 -27.19 16.77 -0.54
N ARG A 97 -26.53 16.30 0.52
CA ARG A 97 -25.26 15.56 0.42
C ARG A 97 -25.45 14.12 -0.06
N SER A 98 -26.54 13.44 0.28
CA SER A 98 -26.86 12.10 -0.23
C SER A 98 -27.24 12.13 -1.71
N LEU A 99 -27.88 13.20 -2.20
CA LEU A 99 -28.19 13.37 -3.62
C LEU A 99 -26.94 13.56 -4.50
N VAL A 100 -25.86 14.13 -3.95
CA VAL A 100 -24.56 14.29 -4.66
C VAL A 100 -23.77 12.97 -4.69
N LEU A 101 -23.94 12.13 -3.67
CA LEU A 101 -23.35 10.80 -3.61
C LEU A 101 -24.33 9.80 -4.22
N GLY A 102 -24.52 9.87 -5.54
CA GLY A 102 -25.31 8.90 -6.29
C GLY A 102 -25.04 7.49 -5.77
N THR A 103 -26.06 6.89 -5.18
CA THR A 103 -26.02 5.54 -4.63
C THR A 103 -25.86 4.58 -5.78
N SER A 104 -24.61 4.26 -6.15
CA SER A 104 -24.29 3.02 -6.85
C SER A 104 -24.41 1.86 -5.86
N GLU A 105 -25.63 1.63 -5.36
CA GLU A 105 -26.05 0.35 -4.78
C GLU A 105 -26.66 -0.49 -5.91
N LEU A 106 -25.84 -0.91 -6.87
CA LEU A 106 -26.18 -2.00 -7.78
C LEU A 106 -24.90 -2.80 -8.02
N GLU A 107 -25.05 -4.13 -8.03
CA GLU A 107 -24.02 -5.18 -8.16
C GLU A 107 -23.39 -5.70 -6.86
N ARG A 108 -24.23 -6.43 -6.10
CA ARG A 108 -23.82 -7.71 -5.53
C ARG A 108 -24.39 -8.82 -6.43
N GLN A 109 -23.53 -9.42 -7.25
CA GLN A 109 -23.63 -10.83 -7.62
C GLN A 109 -22.46 -11.55 -6.96
#